data_AF-A0A0C9VIJ2-F1
#
_entry.id   AF-A0A0C9VIJ2-F1
#
_cell.length_a   1.000
_cell.length_b   1.000
_cell.length_c   1.000
_cell.angle_alpha   90.00
_cell.angle_beta   90.00
_cell.angle_gamma   90.00
#
_symmetry.space_group_name_H-M   'P 1'
#
loop_
_entity.id
_entity.type
_entity.pdbx_description
1 polymer ?
#
loop_
_entity_poly.entity_id
_entity_poly.type
_entity_poly.pdbx_seq_one_letter_code
_entity_poly.pdbx_strand_id
1 'polypeptide(L)'
;MHLDHVQIADCNALIVARIARNDLPSQWTSLIPDLAGIIQTNVDAFMANPTNTDPSSILILKRALGTLNQIVKELAKMKMLSGVRVMTETAEALYSPLVSYYAHFSRLLQSSFSANSLLDPNLQYACEEVVILSHMIFKPCVKIMLWLWQKASQPQFAAASQTMQHKLASFSESCFPLAESLFDLRIQTVIALQQAMPEDSRSTFMIPEPTVKAVDQLTRHIRLFAKMFRRMQQLNFKRFVGTAGANDFVLYFWREVVKAAGGPAGYVMDSSEAVYPIRLLILGMVLFRESLNSWSGRGNPEKITNVMSPQSIEEAVKLLLTRFIPLTPADLEKWSNDPEELGNTR
;
A
#
# COMPACT_ATOMS: atom_id res chain seq x y z
N MET A 1 20.89 -25.79 -12.47
CA MET A 1 19.62 -25.06 -12.61
C MET A 1 19.17 -24.64 -11.21
N HIS A 2 19.70 -23.53 -10.70
CA HIS A 2 19.33 -23.01 -9.37
C HIS A 2 18.05 -22.17 -9.53
N LEU A 3 16.89 -22.79 -9.32
CA LEU A 3 15.71 -22.03 -8.94
C LEU A 3 16.02 -21.37 -7.59
N ASP A 4 15.97 -20.04 -7.56
CA ASP A 4 16.13 -19.26 -6.33
C ASP A 4 15.09 -19.77 -5.30
N HIS A 5 15.52 -20.01 -4.05
CA HIS A 5 14.66 -20.52 -2.98
C HIS A 5 13.38 -19.68 -2.79
N VAL A 6 13.43 -18.39 -3.15
CA VAL A 6 12.25 -17.50 -3.18
C VAL A 6 11.24 -17.93 -4.25
N GLN A 7 11.70 -18.25 -5.46
CA GLN A 7 10.84 -18.69 -6.57
C GLN A 7 10.13 -20.00 -6.25
N ILE A 8 10.83 -20.94 -5.59
CA ILE A 8 10.23 -22.21 -5.15
C ILE A 8 9.09 -21.95 -4.17
N ALA A 9 9.30 -21.07 -3.19
CA ALA A 9 8.27 -20.71 -2.22
C ALA A 9 7.06 -20.04 -2.88
N ASP A 10 7.28 -19.14 -3.83
CA ASP A 10 6.21 -18.48 -4.59
C ASP A 10 5.40 -19.47 -5.45
N CYS A 11 6.07 -20.41 -6.12
CA CYS A 11 5.41 -21.49 -6.86
C CYS A 11 4.57 -22.38 -5.95
N ASN A 12 5.11 -22.78 -4.79
CA ASN A 12 4.38 -23.59 -3.83
C ASN A 12 3.15 -22.86 -3.28
N ALA A 13 3.29 -21.58 -2.94
CA ALA A 13 2.17 -20.75 -2.50
C ALA A 13 1.04 -20.68 -3.54
N LEU A 14 1.40 -20.59 -4.84
CA LEU A 14 0.42 -20.63 -5.93
C LEU A 14 -0.25 -22.00 -6.07
N ILE A 15 0.51 -23.09 -6.00
CA ILE A 15 -0.02 -24.46 -6.07
C ILE A 15 -1.01 -24.69 -4.93
N VAL A 16 -0.62 -24.37 -3.69
CA VAL A 16 -1.51 -24.49 -2.52
C VAL A 16 -2.77 -23.66 -2.71
N ALA A 17 -2.67 -22.42 -3.21
CA ALA A 17 -3.84 -21.58 -3.48
C ALA A 17 -4.79 -22.18 -4.54
N ARG A 18 -4.26 -22.89 -5.55
CA ARG A 18 -5.09 -23.58 -6.56
C ARG A 18 -5.78 -24.81 -5.99
N ILE A 19 -5.09 -25.58 -5.14
CA ILE A 19 -5.69 -26.72 -4.43
C ILE A 19 -6.79 -26.20 -3.51
N ALA A 20 -6.49 -25.19 -2.68
CA ALA A 20 -7.44 -24.57 -1.75
C ALA A 20 -8.73 -24.10 -2.43
N ARG A 21 -8.65 -23.58 -3.66
CA ARG A 21 -9.83 -23.15 -4.43
C ARG A 21 -10.82 -24.28 -4.70
N ASN A 22 -10.34 -25.50 -4.89
CA ASN A 22 -11.16 -26.66 -5.23
C ASN A 22 -11.56 -27.45 -3.97
N ASP A 23 -10.67 -27.48 -2.98
CA ASP A 23 -10.77 -28.38 -1.84
C ASP A 23 -11.38 -27.72 -0.60
N LEU A 24 -11.39 -26.39 -0.53
CA LEU A 24 -12.15 -25.68 0.50
C LEU A 24 -13.64 -25.56 0.14
N PRO A 25 -14.54 -25.75 1.12
CA PRO A 25 -14.25 -25.97 2.53
C PRO A 25 -14.20 -27.47 2.91
N SER A 26 -14.59 -28.38 2.02
CA SER A 26 -14.97 -29.76 2.39
C SER A 26 -13.83 -30.78 2.48
N GLN A 27 -12.84 -30.69 1.58
CA GLN A 27 -11.76 -31.69 1.48
C GLN A 27 -10.52 -31.29 2.29
N TRP A 28 -10.29 -29.98 2.50
CA TRP A 28 -9.16 -29.48 3.27
C TRP A 28 -9.58 -28.47 4.34
N THR A 29 -10.47 -28.91 5.24
CA THR A 29 -11.08 -28.08 6.30
C THR A 29 -10.06 -27.40 7.22
N SER A 30 -8.91 -28.04 7.49
CA SER A 30 -7.90 -27.55 8.43
C SER A 30 -6.97 -26.48 7.85
N LEU A 31 -6.95 -26.25 6.53
CA LEU A 31 -5.96 -25.39 5.87
C LEU A 31 -5.88 -23.98 6.47
N ILE A 32 -7.03 -23.32 6.67
CA ILE A 32 -7.07 -21.96 7.20
C ILE A 32 -6.70 -21.93 8.69
N PRO A 33 -7.26 -22.79 9.57
CA PRO A 33 -6.82 -22.91 10.96
C PRO A 33 -5.32 -23.19 11.13
N ASP A 34 -4.78 -24.16 10.40
CA ASP A 34 -3.37 -24.56 10.50
C ASP A 34 -2.45 -23.41 10.10
N LEU A 35 -2.77 -22.74 8.98
CA LEU A 35 -1.99 -21.61 8.50
C LEU A 35 -2.09 -20.40 9.44
N ALA A 36 -3.27 -20.14 10.01
CA ALA A 36 -3.45 -19.09 11.01
C ALA A 36 -2.64 -19.38 12.28
N GLY A 37 -2.62 -20.63 12.75
CA GLY A 37 -1.81 -21.06 13.89
C GLY A 37 -0.32 -20.86 13.66
N ILE A 38 0.20 -21.27 12.49
CA ILE A 38 1.60 -21.05 12.10
C ILE A 38 1.95 -19.55 12.10
N ILE A 39 1.08 -18.72 11.51
CA ILE A 39 1.29 -17.26 11.49
C ILE A 39 1.30 -16.71 12.91
N GLN A 40 0.32 -17.08 13.73
CA GLN A 40 0.21 -16.61 15.11
C GLN A 40 1.47 -16.94 15.91
N THR A 41 1.89 -18.20 15.93
CA THR A 41 3.09 -18.64 16.66
C THR A 41 4.33 -17.83 16.28
N ASN A 42 4.54 -17.59 14.99
CA ASN A 42 5.74 -16.87 14.53
C ASN A 42 5.60 -15.35 14.66
N VAL A 43 4.39 -14.79 14.62
CA VAL A 43 4.13 -13.38 14.98
C VAL A 43 4.43 -13.16 16.46
N ASP A 44 3.93 -14.02 17.34
CA ASP A 44 4.13 -13.91 18.79
C ASP A 44 5.61 -14.04 19.14
N ALA A 45 6.32 -14.97 18.50
CA ALA A 45 7.77 -15.11 18.64
C ALA A 45 8.53 -13.84 18.21
N PHE A 46 8.15 -13.23 17.07
CA PHE A 46 8.75 -11.98 16.61
C PHE A 46 8.46 -10.83 17.57
N MET A 47 7.21 -10.70 18.04
CA MET A 47 6.78 -9.62 18.94
C MET A 47 7.47 -9.70 20.30
N ALA A 48 7.80 -10.90 20.78
CA ALA A 48 8.53 -11.08 22.02
C ALA A 48 9.97 -10.53 21.95
N ASN A 49 10.62 -10.60 20.78
CA ASN A 49 11.99 -10.09 20.61
C ASN A 49 12.31 -9.66 19.15
N PRO A 50 11.82 -8.49 18.70
CA PRO A 50 11.95 -8.05 17.31
C PRO A 50 13.39 -7.90 16.81
N THR A 51 14.34 -7.63 17.71
CA THR A 51 15.76 -7.40 17.37
C THR A 51 16.59 -8.68 17.33
N ASN A 52 16.12 -9.78 17.93
CA ASN A 52 16.86 -11.03 18.00
C ASN A 52 15.91 -12.24 17.84
N THR A 53 15.04 -12.16 16.84
CA THR A 53 14.18 -13.29 16.46
C THR A 53 14.98 -14.28 15.64
N ASP A 54 14.76 -15.58 15.86
CA ASP A 54 15.36 -16.65 15.05
C ASP A 54 15.03 -16.44 13.55
N PRO A 55 16.05 -16.40 12.66
CA PRO A 55 15.86 -16.24 11.21
C PRO A 55 14.94 -17.30 10.59
N SER A 56 14.91 -18.52 11.14
CA SER A 56 14.05 -19.59 10.63
C SER A 56 12.58 -19.30 10.90
N SER A 57 12.26 -18.79 12.09
CA SER A 57 10.93 -18.34 12.48
C SER A 57 10.42 -17.19 11.60
N ILE A 58 11.28 -16.20 11.30
CA ILE A 58 10.97 -15.11 10.36
C ILE A 58 10.69 -15.66 8.96
N LEU A 59 11.50 -16.61 8.48
CA LEU A 59 11.32 -17.21 7.16
C LEU A 59 10.01 -18.00 7.06
N ILE A 60 9.65 -18.76 8.10
CA ILE A 60 8.37 -19.46 8.20
C ILE A 60 7.23 -18.45 8.15
N LEU A 61 7.29 -17.37 8.92
CA LEU A 61 6.28 -16.33 8.93
C LEU A 61 6.08 -15.70 7.54
N LYS A 62 7.17 -15.31 6.87
CA LYS A 62 7.14 -14.77 5.51
C LYS A 62 6.48 -15.74 4.54
N ARG A 63 6.87 -17.02 4.57
CA ARG A 63 6.31 -18.06 3.69
C ARG A 63 4.83 -18.29 3.97
N ALA A 64 4.43 -18.37 5.24
CA ALA A 64 3.04 -18.56 5.64
C ALA A 64 2.15 -17.38 5.20
N LEU A 65 2.60 -16.14 5.40
CA LEU A 65 1.90 -14.93 4.94
C LEU A 65 1.83 -14.87 3.41
N GLY A 66 2.89 -15.26 2.71
CA GLY A 66 2.94 -15.36 1.25
C GLY A 66 1.88 -16.33 0.72
N THR A 67 1.85 -17.55 1.29
CA THR A 67 0.86 -18.59 0.98
C THR A 67 -0.57 -18.12 1.28
N LEU A 68 -0.81 -17.54 2.47
CA LEU A 68 -2.11 -17.01 2.84
C LEU A 68 -2.59 -15.95 1.85
N ASN A 69 -1.70 -15.04 1.47
CA ASN A 69 -2.00 -14.00 0.50
C ASN A 69 -2.39 -14.57 -0.87
N GLN A 70 -1.79 -15.67 -1.33
CA GLN A 70 -2.19 -16.32 -2.58
C GLN A 70 -3.53 -17.06 -2.45
N ILE A 71 -3.77 -17.76 -1.34
CA ILE A 71 -5.05 -18.43 -1.05
C ILE A 71 -6.19 -17.40 -1.08
N VAL A 72 -6.07 -16.33 -0.31
CA VAL A 72 -7.07 -15.24 -0.26
C VAL A 72 -7.28 -14.62 -1.65
N LYS A 73 -6.21 -14.44 -2.43
CA LYS A 73 -6.29 -13.93 -3.81
C LYS A 73 -7.09 -14.85 -4.73
N GLU A 74 -6.94 -16.16 -4.60
CA GLU A 74 -7.66 -17.13 -5.43
C GLU A 74 -9.13 -17.27 -5.01
N LEU A 75 -9.41 -17.32 -3.71
CA LEU A 75 -10.78 -17.38 -3.18
C LEU A 75 -11.57 -16.11 -3.50
N ALA A 76 -10.95 -14.92 -3.41
CA ALA A 76 -11.60 -13.65 -3.74
C ALA A 76 -12.05 -13.54 -5.21
N LYS A 77 -11.50 -14.37 -6.12
CA LYS A 77 -11.91 -14.42 -7.54
C LYS A 77 -13.09 -15.35 -7.78
N MET A 78 -13.51 -16.15 -6.81
CA MET A 78 -14.63 -17.07 -6.97
C MET A 78 -15.94 -16.29 -7.04
N LYS A 79 -16.74 -16.56 -8.07
CA LYS A 79 -18.01 -15.86 -8.34
C LYS A 79 -19.25 -16.70 -8.00
N MET A 80 -19.12 -18.02 -7.99
CA MET A 80 -20.20 -18.95 -7.65
C MET A 80 -20.60 -18.82 -6.19
N LEU A 81 -21.88 -19.08 -5.86
CA LEU A 81 -22.42 -18.94 -4.51
C LEU A 81 -21.62 -19.74 -3.47
N SER A 82 -21.26 -20.99 -3.78
CA SER A 82 -20.41 -21.83 -2.93
C SER A 82 -19.07 -21.16 -2.63
N GLY A 83 -18.38 -20.64 -3.66
CA GLY A 83 -17.12 -19.93 -3.48
C GLY A 83 -17.25 -18.60 -2.72
N VAL A 84 -18.35 -17.87 -2.91
CA VAL A 84 -18.64 -16.65 -2.14
C VAL A 84 -18.82 -16.99 -0.66
N ARG A 85 -19.50 -18.10 -0.35
CA ARG A 85 -19.64 -18.58 1.04
C ARG A 85 -18.28 -18.93 1.65
N VAL A 86 -17.46 -19.71 0.95
CA VAL A 86 -16.10 -20.06 1.40
C VAL A 86 -15.26 -18.81 1.68
N MET A 87 -15.28 -17.83 0.78
CA MET A 87 -14.55 -16.58 0.98
C MET A 87 -15.12 -15.75 2.15
N THR A 88 -16.43 -15.81 2.40
CA THR A 88 -17.05 -15.16 3.57
C THR A 88 -16.55 -15.77 4.86
N GLU A 89 -16.64 -17.10 5.00
CA GLU A 89 -16.17 -17.85 6.17
C GLU A 89 -14.66 -17.62 6.40
N THR A 90 -13.88 -17.63 5.31
CA THR A 90 -12.44 -17.33 5.34
C THR A 90 -12.16 -15.89 5.81
N ALA A 91 -12.91 -14.90 5.32
CA ALA A 91 -12.78 -13.51 5.74
C ALA A 91 -13.14 -13.33 7.22
N GLU A 92 -14.18 -14.01 7.70
CA GLU A 92 -14.60 -13.95 9.11
C GLU A 92 -13.53 -14.49 10.05
N ALA A 93 -12.92 -15.63 9.69
CA ALA A 93 -11.86 -16.25 10.48
C ALA A 93 -10.58 -15.41 10.51
N LEU A 94 -10.21 -14.77 9.39
CA LEU A 94 -8.90 -14.14 9.24
C LEU A 94 -8.89 -12.63 9.52
N TYR A 95 -10.01 -11.93 9.38
CA TYR A 95 -10.03 -10.47 9.47
C TYR A 95 -9.48 -9.95 10.79
N SER A 96 -10.00 -10.46 11.92
CA SER A 96 -9.66 -9.91 13.24
C SER A 96 -8.19 -10.15 13.60
N PRO A 97 -7.65 -11.38 13.44
CA PRO A 97 -6.23 -11.63 13.68
C PRO A 97 -5.33 -10.77 12.79
N LEU A 98 -5.59 -10.73 11.48
CA LEU A 98 -4.72 -10.00 10.55
C LEU A 98 -4.71 -8.49 10.80
N VAL A 99 -5.87 -7.88 11.07
CA VAL A 99 -5.95 -6.45 11.41
C VAL A 99 -5.25 -6.16 12.73
N SER A 100 -5.38 -7.04 13.73
CA SER A 100 -4.66 -6.92 15.00
C SER A 100 -3.14 -6.98 14.80
N TYR A 101 -2.65 -7.99 14.08
CA TYR A 101 -1.22 -8.11 13.75
C TYR A 101 -0.73 -6.87 13.02
N TYR A 102 -1.47 -6.40 12.01
CA TYR A 102 -1.10 -5.20 11.27
C TYR A 102 -1.09 -3.94 12.15
N ALA A 103 -2.05 -3.79 13.06
CA ALA A 103 -2.09 -2.67 14.02
C ALA A 103 -0.89 -2.69 14.99
N HIS A 104 -0.37 -3.87 15.34
CA HIS A 104 0.87 -3.97 16.11
C HIS A 104 2.10 -3.64 15.27
N PHE A 105 2.24 -4.25 14.09
CA PHE A 105 3.37 -4.03 13.20
C PHE A 105 3.46 -2.58 12.69
N SER A 106 2.33 -1.92 12.43
CA SER A 106 2.29 -0.50 12.05
C SER A 106 2.77 0.42 13.17
N ARG A 107 2.43 0.13 14.44
CA ARG A 107 2.97 0.85 15.60
C ARG A 107 4.48 0.64 15.74
N LEU A 108 4.94 -0.60 15.61
CA LEU A 108 6.38 -0.90 15.60
C LEU A 108 7.08 -0.09 14.51
N LEU A 109 6.56 -0.16 13.27
CA LEU A 109 7.07 0.58 12.13
C LEU A 109 7.16 2.10 12.39
N GLN A 110 6.11 2.71 12.94
CA GLN A 110 6.12 4.14 13.27
C GLN A 110 7.14 4.49 14.36
N SER A 111 7.37 3.59 15.32
CA SER A 111 8.31 3.82 16.43
C SER A 111 9.77 3.52 16.09
N SER A 112 10.04 2.59 15.16
CA SER A 112 11.39 2.10 14.87
C SER A 112 11.95 2.57 13.53
N PHE A 113 11.10 2.97 12.58
CA PHE A 113 11.55 3.39 11.26
C PHE A 113 12.00 4.85 11.29
N SER A 114 13.29 5.05 11.52
CA SER A 114 13.94 6.36 11.53
C SER A 114 15.29 6.30 10.83
N ALA A 115 15.83 7.46 10.44
CA ALA A 115 17.18 7.52 9.86
C ALA A 115 18.23 6.94 10.81
N ASN A 116 18.14 7.21 12.12
CA ASN A 116 19.06 6.69 13.12
C ASN A 116 19.02 5.16 13.19
N SER A 117 17.83 4.58 13.26
CA SER A 117 17.66 3.11 13.34
C SER A 117 18.08 2.40 12.05
N LEU A 118 17.93 3.06 10.90
CA LEU A 118 18.37 2.54 9.61
C LEU A 118 19.88 2.66 9.38
N LEU A 119 20.56 3.56 10.08
CA LEU A 119 22.01 3.73 10.01
C LEU A 119 22.75 2.96 11.11
N ASP A 120 22.06 2.50 12.15
CA ASP A 120 22.61 1.64 13.21
C ASP A 120 22.69 0.17 12.75
N PRO A 121 23.91 -0.42 12.63
CA PRO A 121 24.09 -1.81 12.20
C PRO A 121 23.36 -2.85 13.05
N ASN A 122 23.07 -2.55 14.32
CA ASN A 122 22.38 -3.46 15.23
C ASN A 122 20.85 -3.44 15.03
N LEU A 123 20.31 -2.35 14.48
CA LEU A 123 18.85 -2.13 14.36
C LEU A 123 18.36 -2.19 12.92
N GLN A 124 19.24 -1.98 11.94
CA GLN A 124 18.89 -1.88 10.53
C GLN A 124 18.13 -3.10 10.00
N TYR A 125 18.60 -4.31 10.32
CA TYR A 125 17.93 -5.56 9.91
C TYR A 125 16.55 -5.72 10.55
N ALA A 126 16.42 -5.45 11.85
CA ALA A 126 15.14 -5.52 12.53
C ALA A 126 14.14 -4.51 11.94
N CYS A 127 14.60 -3.31 11.60
CA CYS A 127 13.80 -2.28 10.94
C CYS A 127 13.32 -2.74 9.56
N GLU A 128 14.21 -3.30 8.73
CA GLU A 128 13.85 -3.88 7.43
C GLU A 128 12.78 -4.97 7.59
N GLU A 129 12.96 -5.89 8.53
CA GLU A 129 12.03 -7.00 8.79
C GLU A 129 10.65 -6.51 9.23
N VAL A 130 10.58 -5.51 10.11
CA VAL A 130 9.30 -4.90 10.51
C VAL A 130 8.55 -4.35 9.30
N VAL A 131 9.23 -3.69 8.36
CA VAL A 131 8.60 -3.12 7.15
C VAL A 131 8.13 -4.24 6.21
N ILE A 132 8.95 -5.28 6.01
CA ILE A 132 8.60 -6.44 5.17
C ILE A 132 7.37 -7.14 5.73
N LEU A 133 7.37 -7.47 7.02
CA LEU A 133 6.27 -8.18 7.68
C LEU A 133 5.00 -7.33 7.71
N SER A 134 5.10 -6.03 8.01
CA SER A 134 3.98 -5.08 7.90
C SER A 134 3.33 -5.13 6.52
N HIS A 135 4.16 -5.11 5.47
CA HIS A 135 3.68 -5.21 4.10
C HIS A 135 3.02 -6.56 3.80
N MET A 136 3.63 -7.67 4.22
CA MET A 136 3.13 -9.02 3.95
C MET A 136 1.81 -9.31 4.66
N ILE A 137 1.64 -8.84 5.90
CA ILE A 137 0.39 -8.95 6.66
C ILE A 137 -0.71 -8.08 6.04
N PHE A 138 -0.37 -6.89 5.55
CA PHE A 138 -1.36 -5.99 4.96
C PHE A 138 -1.90 -6.47 3.61
N LYS A 139 -1.10 -7.19 2.81
CA LYS A 139 -1.53 -7.71 1.50
C LYS A 139 -2.79 -8.58 1.52
N PRO A 140 -2.97 -9.58 2.40
CA PRO A 140 -4.22 -10.31 2.54
C PRO A 140 -5.33 -9.44 3.12
N CYS A 141 -5.06 -8.53 4.07
CA CYS A 141 -6.05 -7.56 4.55
C CYS A 141 -6.67 -6.81 3.37
N VAL A 142 -5.85 -6.17 2.53
CA VAL A 142 -6.30 -5.43 1.34
C VAL A 142 -7.21 -6.27 0.44
N LYS A 143 -6.92 -7.57 0.25
CA LYS A 143 -7.74 -8.43 -0.61
C LYS A 143 -9.10 -8.73 0.01
N ILE A 144 -9.11 -9.09 1.31
CA ILE A 144 -10.34 -9.28 2.07
C ILE A 144 -11.17 -8.00 2.00
N MET A 145 -10.56 -6.85 2.27
CA MET A 145 -11.24 -5.56 2.30
C MET A 145 -11.79 -5.13 0.95
N LEU A 146 -11.03 -5.28 -0.14
CA LEU A 146 -11.52 -4.97 -1.48
C LEU A 146 -12.65 -5.91 -1.92
N TRP A 147 -12.57 -7.19 -1.56
CA TRP A 147 -13.63 -8.14 -1.82
C TRP A 147 -14.91 -7.78 -1.04
N LEU A 148 -14.78 -7.48 0.26
CA LEU A 148 -15.87 -7.01 1.11
C LEU A 148 -16.47 -5.70 0.61
N TRP A 149 -15.65 -4.74 0.21
CA TRP A 149 -16.08 -3.46 -0.35
C TRP A 149 -16.99 -3.65 -1.57
N GLN A 150 -16.57 -4.54 -2.48
CA GLN A 150 -17.36 -4.90 -3.65
C GLN A 150 -18.68 -5.57 -3.27
N LYS A 151 -18.64 -6.53 -2.32
CA LYS A 151 -19.82 -7.29 -1.90
C LYS A 151 -20.83 -6.49 -1.09
N ALA A 152 -20.37 -5.58 -0.24
CA ALA A 152 -21.24 -4.71 0.55
C ALA A 152 -22.05 -3.72 -0.31
N SER A 153 -21.77 -3.62 -1.61
CA SER A 153 -22.62 -2.88 -2.55
C SER A 153 -23.82 -3.70 -3.05
N GLN A 154 -23.87 -5.00 -2.74
CA GLN A 154 -24.94 -5.92 -3.13
C GLN A 154 -25.98 -6.02 -2.00
N PRO A 155 -27.27 -5.72 -2.25
CA PRO A 155 -28.30 -5.68 -1.20
C PRO A 155 -28.40 -6.98 -0.39
N GLN A 156 -28.30 -8.14 -1.05
CA GLN A 156 -28.39 -9.44 -0.38
C GLN A 156 -27.24 -9.68 0.61
N PHE A 157 -26.05 -9.17 0.33
CA PHE A 157 -24.90 -9.32 1.21
C PHE A 157 -24.91 -8.26 2.31
N ALA A 158 -25.38 -7.06 1.99
CA ALA A 158 -25.53 -5.98 2.95
C ALA A 158 -26.48 -6.37 4.10
N ALA A 159 -27.65 -6.92 3.76
CA ALA A 159 -28.63 -7.36 4.76
C ALA A 159 -28.12 -8.54 5.62
N ALA A 160 -27.31 -9.43 5.03
CA ALA A 160 -26.87 -10.67 5.68
C ALA A 160 -25.70 -10.51 6.65
N SER A 161 -24.93 -9.41 6.60
CA SER A 161 -23.70 -9.29 7.41
C SER A 161 -23.42 -7.88 7.91
N GLN A 162 -24.23 -7.42 8.88
CA GLN A 162 -24.03 -6.12 9.56
C GLN A 162 -22.64 -6.02 10.22
N THR A 163 -22.18 -7.10 10.86
CA THR A 163 -20.84 -7.18 11.49
C THR A 163 -19.72 -6.89 10.49
N MET A 164 -19.83 -7.42 9.26
CA MET A 164 -18.82 -7.24 8.24
C MET A 164 -18.84 -5.83 7.64
N GLN A 165 -20.01 -5.19 7.58
CA GLN A 165 -20.09 -3.77 7.21
C GLN A 165 -19.42 -2.86 8.25
N HIS A 166 -19.64 -3.13 9.55
CA HIS A 166 -18.98 -2.39 10.61
C HIS A 166 -17.45 -2.54 10.54
N LYS A 167 -16.96 -3.77 10.33
CA LYS A 167 -15.54 -4.05 10.06
C LYS A 167 -15.01 -3.25 8.87
N LEU A 168 -15.77 -3.17 7.78
CA LEU A 168 -15.41 -2.39 6.59
C LEU A 168 -15.29 -0.90 6.86
N ALA A 169 -16.25 -0.32 7.59
CA ALA A 169 -16.23 1.09 7.96
C ALA A 169 -15.03 1.41 8.85
N SER A 170 -14.88 0.68 9.96
CA SER A 170 -13.80 0.87 10.93
C SER A 170 -12.41 0.71 10.31
N PHE A 171 -12.22 -0.29 9.43
CA PHE A 171 -10.95 -0.46 8.70
C PHE A 171 -10.67 0.73 7.79
N SER A 172 -11.67 1.22 7.05
CA SER A 172 -11.50 2.32 6.10
C SER A 172 -11.15 3.62 6.83
N GLU A 173 -11.86 3.92 7.90
CA GLU A 173 -11.64 5.10 8.76
C GLU A 173 -10.25 5.09 9.40
N SER A 174 -9.75 3.91 9.80
CA SER A 174 -8.42 3.78 10.40
C SER A 174 -7.28 3.83 9.37
N CYS A 175 -7.54 3.42 8.12
CA CYS A 175 -6.52 3.31 7.08
C CYS A 175 -6.09 4.66 6.51
N PHE A 176 -6.99 5.65 6.41
CA PHE A 176 -6.63 6.95 5.85
C PHE A 176 -5.56 7.67 6.70
N PRO A 177 -5.77 7.92 8.02
CA PRO A 177 -4.76 8.60 8.84
C PRO A 177 -3.46 7.80 8.95
N LEU A 178 -3.57 6.46 8.99
CA LEU A 178 -2.39 5.59 8.99
C LEU A 178 -1.57 5.76 7.71
N ALA A 179 -2.21 5.80 6.55
CA ALA A 179 -1.51 6.01 5.28
C ALA A 179 -0.81 7.38 5.21
N GLU A 180 -1.44 8.45 5.72
CA GLU A 180 -0.82 9.78 5.83
C GLU A 180 0.42 9.72 6.73
N SER A 181 0.28 9.15 7.94
CA SER A 181 1.38 9.03 8.90
C SER A 181 2.59 8.27 8.32
N LEU A 182 2.37 7.21 7.54
CA LEU A 182 3.44 6.43 6.92
C LEU A 182 4.09 7.17 5.75
N PHE A 183 3.33 7.99 5.03
CA PHE A 183 3.87 8.84 3.97
C PHE A 183 4.75 9.95 4.55
N ASP A 184 4.29 10.62 5.60
CA ASP A 184 5.06 11.61 6.34
C ASP A 184 6.34 11.00 6.95
N LEU A 185 6.22 9.84 7.61
CA LEU A 185 7.35 9.11 8.18
C LEU A 185 8.42 8.81 7.12
N ARG A 186 7.99 8.38 5.93
CA ARG A 186 8.90 8.12 4.81
C ARG A 186 9.60 9.41 4.36
N ILE A 187 8.85 10.49 4.12
CA ILE A 187 9.42 11.77 3.68
C ILE A 187 10.48 12.24 4.68
N GLN A 188 10.12 12.29 5.97
CA GLN A 188 11.01 12.74 7.03
C GLN A 188 12.27 11.87 7.12
N THR A 189 12.10 10.54 7.03
CA THR A 189 13.23 9.61 7.07
C THR A 189 14.16 9.79 5.88
N VAL A 190 13.63 9.90 4.65
CA VAL A 190 14.45 10.08 3.45
C VAL A 190 15.20 11.41 3.49
N ILE A 191 14.55 12.50 3.90
CA ILE A 191 15.21 13.81 4.08
C ILE A 191 16.34 13.69 5.10
N ALA A 192 16.09 13.07 6.25
CA ALA A 192 17.10 12.90 7.30
C ALA A 192 18.28 12.02 6.83
N LEU A 193 18.01 10.94 6.08
CA LEU A 193 19.05 10.12 5.47
C LEU A 193 19.92 10.92 4.48
N GLN A 194 19.30 11.76 3.63
CA GLN A 194 20.03 12.62 2.70
C GLN A 194 20.89 13.67 3.41
N GLN A 195 20.41 14.20 4.53
CA GLN A 195 21.13 15.20 5.34
C GLN A 195 22.28 14.58 6.14
N ALA A 196 22.15 13.32 6.57
CA ALA A 196 23.19 12.60 7.30
C ALA A 196 24.41 12.21 6.44
N MET A 197 24.34 12.37 5.11
CA MET A 197 25.44 12.02 4.21
C MET A 197 26.45 13.17 4.04
N PRO A 198 27.77 12.90 4.11
CA PRO A 198 28.82 13.87 3.80
C PRO A 198 28.67 14.41 2.37
N GLU A 199 29.00 15.69 2.15
CA GLU A 199 28.83 16.35 0.84
C GLU A 199 29.55 15.62 -0.31
N ASP A 200 30.75 15.08 -0.04
CA ASP A 200 31.56 14.32 -1.02
C ASP A 200 30.95 12.97 -1.41
N SER A 201 30.00 12.44 -0.64
CA SER A 201 29.31 11.16 -0.92
C SER A 201 27.96 11.35 -1.61
N ARG A 202 27.47 12.59 -1.76
CA ARG A 202 26.20 12.89 -2.43
C ARG A 202 26.22 12.56 -3.93
N SER A 203 27.39 12.54 -4.56
CA SER A 203 27.55 12.16 -5.97
C SER A 203 27.44 10.65 -6.21
N THR A 204 27.66 9.83 -5.19
CA THR A 204 27.76 8.36 -5.32
C THR A 204 26.63 7.60 -4.60
N PHE A 205 25.77 8.28 -3.83
CA PHE A 205 24.57 7.71 -3.19
C PHE A 205 24.81 6.35 -2.51
N MET A 206 25.92 6.16 -1.78
CA MET A 206 26.19 4.89 -1.09
C MET A 206 25.44 4.80 0.24
N ILE A 207 24.11 4.72 0.17
CA ILE A 207 23.28 4.25 1.29
C ILE A 207 23.58 2.76 1.48
N PRO A 208 23.76 2.25 2.72
CA PRO A 208 23.89 0.81 2.95
C PRO A 208 22.73 0.03 2.32
N GLU A 209 23.03 -1.07 1.63
CA GLU A 209 22.04 -1.86 0.88
C GLU A 209 20.77 -2.21 1.70
N PRO A 210 20.85 -2.62 2.99
CA PRO A 210 19.65 -2.92 3.76
C PRO A 210 18.78 -1.68 4.05
N THR A 211 19.37 -0.48 4.14
CA THR A 211 18.62 0.78 4.28
C THR A 211 17.86 1.09 3.00
N VAL A 212 18.49 0.93 1.84
CA VAL A 212 17.82 1.11 0.53
C VAL A 212 16.65 0.14 0.41
N LYS A 213 16.85 -1.14 0.78
CA LYS A 213 15.79 -2.16 0.78
C LYS A 213 14.64 -1.79 1.71
N ALA A 214 14.92 -1.34 2.93
CA ALA A 214 13.89 -0.93 3.88
C ALA A 214 13.06 0.26 3.36
N VAL A 215 13.72 1.27 2.78
CA VAL A 215 13.04 2.43 2.18
C VAL A 215 12.23 2.05 0.94
N ASP A 216 12.75 1.19 0.05
CA ASP A 216 11.98 0.68 -1.09
C ASP A 216 10.77 -0.13 -0.62
N GLN A 217 10.94 -0.96 0.41
CA GLN A 217 9.85 -1.75 0.95
C GLN A 217 8.76 -0.88 1.60
N LEU A 218 9.13 0.18 2.34
CA LEU A 218 8.16 1.15 2.86
C LEU A 218 7.44 1.87 1.70
N THR A 219 8.18 2.25 0.66
CA THR A 219 7.61 2.84 -0.57
C THR A 219 6.61 1.91 -1.24
N ARG A 220 6.90 0.59 -1.31
CA ARG A 220 5.97 -0.45 -1.81
C ARG A 220 4.75 -0.58 -0.92
N HIS A 221 4.92 -0.49 0.40
CA HIS A 221 3.83 -0.55 1.36
C HIS A 221 2.87 0.63 1.22
N ILE A 222 3.39 1.86 1.12
CA ILE A 222 2.55 3.04 0.92
C ILE A 222 1.85 3.02 -0.45
N ARG A 223 2.54 2.55 -1.51
CA ARG A 223 1.89 2.31 -2.82
C ARG A 223 0.73 1.32 -2.73
N LEU A 224 0.80 0.33 -1.84
CA LEU A 224 -0.28 -0.64 -1.65
C LEU A 224 -1.53 0.03 -1.06
N PHE A 225 -1.38 0.96 -0.10
CA PHE A 225 -2.48 1.80 0.39
C PHE A 225 -3.12 2.62 -0.74
N ALA A 226 -2.32 3.41 -1.45
CA ALA A 226 -2.83 4.25 -2.53
C ALA A 226 -3.54 3.42 -3.62
N LYS A 227 -3.01 2.25 -3.97
CA LYS A 227 -3.67 1.30 -4.89
C LYS A 227 -4.97 0.74 -4.33
N MET A 228 -5.03 0.42 -3.03
CA MET A 228 -6.25 -0.03 -2.37
C MET A 228 -7.32 1.05 -2.44
N PHE A 229 -7.01 2.29 -2.04
CA PHE A 229 -7.96 3.40 -2.07
C PHE A 229 -8.46 3.69 -3.48
N ARG A 230 -7.56 3.73 -4.46
CA ARG A 230 -7.94 3.88 -5.87
C ARG A 230 -8.87 2.75 -6.31
N ARG A 231 -8.60 1.51 -5.89
CA ARG A 231 -9.48 0.38 -6.22
C ARG A 231 -10.84 0.48 -5.53
N MET A 232 -10.90 0.92 -4.28
CA MET A 232 -12.17 1.19 -3.57
C MET A 232 -12.99 2.25 -4.30
N GLN A 233 -12.35 3.34 -4.71
CA GLN A 233 -12.93 4.41 -5.52
C GLN A 233 -13.49 3.89 -6.85
N GLN A 234 -12.72 3.07 -7.58
CA GLN A 234 -13.17 2.47 -8.84
C GLN A 234 -14.33 1.47 -8.68
N LEU A 235 -14.34 0.72 -7.58
CA LEU A 235 -15.37 -0.29 -7.33
C LEU A 235 -16.71 0.34 -6.92
N ASN A 236 -16.67 1.35 -6.05
CA ASN A 236 -17.85 2.09 -5.65
C ASN A 236 -17.46 3.52 -5.23
N PHE A 237 -17.47 4.40 -6.22
CA PHE A 237 -17.08 5.78 -6.08
C PHE A 237 -17.92 6.55 -5.07
N LYS A 238 -19.25 6.41 -5.12
CA LYS A 238 -20.18 7.11 -4.22
C LYS A 238 -19.91 6.74 -2.77
N ARG A 239 -19.67 5.46 -2.49
CA ARG A 239 -19.32 5.00 -1.14
C ARG A 239 -17.97 5.54 -0.70
N PHE A 240 -16.96 5.52 -1.58
CA PHE A 240 -15.62 6.00 -1.24
C PHE A 240 -15.66 7.46 -0.82
N VAL A 241 -16.27 8.33 -1.61
CA VAL A 241 -16.39 9.78 -1.32
C VAL A 241 -17.25 10.04 -0.07
N GLY A 242 -18.21 9.16 0.23
CA GLY A 242 -19.02 9.23 1.45
C GLY A 242 -18.37 8.61 2.68
N THR A 243 -17.16 8.04 2.57
CA THR A 243 -16.44 7.48 3.72
C THR A 243 -15.72 8.59 4.46
N ALA A 244 -15.82 8.60 5.79
CA ALA A 244 -15.14 9.59 6.62
C ALA A 244 -13.62 9.58 6.37
N GLY A 245 -13.02 10.77 6.24
CA GLY A 245 -11.59 10.95 5.97
C GLY A 245 -11.16 10.73 4.51
N ALA A 246 -12.01 10.19 3.63
CA ALA A 246 -11.61 9.90 2.25
C ALA A 246 -11.26 11.16 1.44
N ASN A 247 -12.08 12.21 1.55
CA ASN A 247 -11.80 13.48 0.86
C ASN A 247 -10.56 14.17 1.45
N ASP A 248 -10.42 14.18 2.77
CA ASP A 248 -9.26 14.76 3.46
C ASP A 248 -7.96 14.08 3.01
N PHE A 249 -7.98 12.76 2.89
CA PHE A 249 -6.86 11.97 2.39
C PHE A 249 -6.50 12.27 0.92
N VAL A 250 -7.51 12.40 0.05
CA VAL A 250 -7.27 12.80 -1.36
C VAL A 250 -6.64 14.19 -1.43
N LEU A 251 -7.12 15.13 -0.60
CA LEU A 251 -6.55 16.47 -0.50
C LEU A 251 -5.15 16.46 0.12
N TYR A 252 -4.88 15.58 1.10
CA TYR A 252 -3.54 15.37 1.64
C TYR A 252 -2.57 14.94 0.52
N PHE A 253 -2.90 13.91 -0.25
CA PHE A 253 -2.06 13.46 -1.37
C PHE A 253 -1.86 14.57 -2.40
N TRP A 254 -2.89 15.36 -2.69
CA TRP A 254 -2.77 16.51 -3.59
C TRP A 254 -1.81 17.57 -3.04
N ARG A 255 -1.87 17.90 -1.74
CA ARG A 255 -0.93 18.83 -1.11
C ARG A 255 0.52 18.33 -1.24
N GLU A 256 0.75 17.03 -1.10
CA GLU A 256 2.09 16.47 -1.29
C GLU A 256 2.57 16.56 -2.73
N VAL A 257 1.68 16.42 -3.72
CA VAL A 257 1.99 16.71 -5.14
C VAL A 257 2.37 18.17 -5.34
N VAL A 258 1.66 19.10 -4.71
CA VAL A 258 1.95 20.54 -4.78
C VAL A 258 3.32 20.85 -4.15
N LYS A 259 3.61 20.30 -2.96
CA LYS A 259 4.92 20.44 -2.29
C LYS A 259 6.06 19.89 -3.16
N ALA A 260 5.86 18.71 -3.75
CA ALA A 260 6.85 18.11 -4.64
C ALA A 260 7.15 18.98 -5.86
N ALA A 261 6.11 19.59 -6.46
CA ALA A 261 6.26 20.47 -7.62
C ALA A 261 6.93 21.82 -7.31
N GLY A 262 6.80 22.31 -6.07
CA GLY A 262 7.47 23.51 -5.59
C GLY A 262 8.84 23.26 -4.92
N GLY A 263 9.26 22.01 -4.78
CA GLY A 263 10.46 21.62 -4.05
C GLY A 263 11.76 21.73 -4.86
N PRO A 264 12.92 21.49 -4.22
CA PRO A 264 14.23 21.44 -4.89
C PRO A 264 14.31 20.42 -6.03
N ALA A 265 15.10 20.72 -7.06
CA ALA A 265 15.20 19.94 -8.31
C ALA A 265 15.73 18.49 -8.18
N GLY A 266 16.06 18.01 -6.98
CA GLY A 266 16.46 16.61 -6.71
C GLY A 266 15.46 15.82 -5.85
N TYR A 267 14.37 16.44 -5.40
CA TYR A 267 13.42 15.77 -4.50
C TYR A 267 12.46 14.84 -5.24
N VAL A 268 12.30 15.00 -6.55
CA VAL A 268 11.39 14.22 -7.39
C VAL A 268 12.20 13.39 -8.38
N MET A 269 12.16 12.07 -8.26
CA MET A 269 12.78 11.12 -9.21
C MET A 269 11.98 9.81 -9.27
N ASP A 270 12.17 8.99 -10.31
CA ASP A 270 11.63 7.61 -10.35
C ASP A 270 12.53 6.65 -9.54
N SER A 271 12.74 6.96 -8.26
CA SER A 271 13.51 6.14 -7.33
C SER A 271 12.81 6.06 -5.97
N SER A 272 12.97 4.94 -5.27
CA SER A 272 12.56 4.81 -3.86
C SER A 272 13.38 5.68 -2.92
N GLU A 273 14.53 6.20 -3.35
CA GLU A 273 15.41 7.07 -2.55
C GLU A 273 15.04 8.56 -2.70
N ALA A 274 14.16 8.90 -3.65
CA ALA A 274 13.64 10.26 -3.79
C ALA A 274 12.74 10.63 -2.62
N VAL A 275 12.76 11.89 -2.19
CA VAL A 275 11.82 12.40 -1.17
C VAL A 275 10.39 12.19 -1.65
N TYR A 276 10.12 12.49 -2.92
CA TYR A 276 8.83 12.32 -3.58
C TYR A 276 8.97 11.41 -4.83
N PRO A 277 8.79 10.09 -4.68
CA PRO A 277 8.85 9.17 -5.81
C PRO A 277 7.75 9.46 -6.83
N ILE A 278 8.11 9.55 -8.12
CA ILE A 278 7.18 9.85 -9.21
C ILE A 278 5.95 8.93 -9.19
N ARG A 279 6.14 7.63 -8.97
CA ARG A 279 5.05 6.64 -8.92
C ARG A 279 4.04 6.89 -7.80
N LEU A 280 4.45 7.49 -6.68
CA LEU A 280 3.55 7.87 -5.60
C LEU A 280 2.79 9.16 -5.94
N LEU A 281 3.47 10.15 -6.52
CA LEU A 281 2.84 11.39 -6.98
C LEU A 281 1.76 11.11 -8.04
N ILE A 282 2.04 10.22 -9.01
CA ILE A 282 1.06 9.80 -10.02
C ILE A 282 -0.18 9.18 -9.37
N LEU A 283 -0.02 8.34 -8.34
CA LEU A 283 -1.18 7.78 -7.65
C LEU A 283 -2.01 8.86 -6.95
N GLY A 284 -1.36 9.85 -6.32
CA GLY A 284 -2.03 11.01 -5.75
C GLY A 284 -2.81 11.83 -6.78
N MET A 285 -2.18 12.15 -7.90
CA MET A 285 -2.81 12.87 -9.01
C MET A 285 -4.01 12.11 -9.59
N VAL A 286 -3.91 10.78 -9.71
CA VAL A 286 -5.01 9.96 -10.22
C VAL A 286 -6.17 9.89 -9.22
N LEU A 287 -5.90 9.72 -7.93
CA LEU A 287 -6.93 9.76 -6.88
C LEU A 287 -7.66 11.11 -6.87
N PHE A 288 -6.91 12.20 -6.99
CA PHE A 288 -7.45 13.55 -7.09
C PHE A 288 -8.33 13.71 -8.33
N ARG A 289 -7.80 13.37 -9.52
CA ARG A 289 -8.55 13.42 -10.79
C ARG A 289 -9.84 12.62 -10.74
N GLU A 290 -9.79 11.39 -10.24
CA GLU A 290 -10.98 10.53 -10.14
C GLU A 290 -12.02 11.15 -9.16
N SER A 291 -11.57 11.86 -8.12
CA SER A 291 -12.43 12.53 -7.11
C SER A 291 -13.05 13.84 -7.61
N LEU A 292 -12.36 14.58 -8.49
CA LEU A 292 -12.89 15.81 -9.12
C LEU A 292 -14.23 15.56 -9.80
N ASN A 293 -14.46 14.38 -10.38
CA ASN A 293 -15.74 14.04 -11.02
C ASN A 293 -16.92 14.04 -10.03
N SER A 294 -16.71 13.74 -8.74
CA SER A 294 -17.77 13.87 -7.72
C SER A 294 -17.97 15.29 -7.27
N TRP A 295 -16.87 15.99 -7.04
CA TRP A 295 -16.92 17.34 -6.50
C TRP A 295 -17.56 18.26 -7.53
N SER A 296 -17.13 18.16 -8.81
CA SER A 296 -17.64 18.93 -9.95
C SER A 296 -19.08 18.63 -10.38
N GLY A 297 -19.87 17.94 -9.54
CA GLY A 297 -21.20 17.43 -9.85
C GLY A 297 -21.97 18.34 -10.80
N ARG A 298 -22.23 17.85 -12.02
CA ARG A 298 -23.00 18.57 -13.04
C ARG A 298 -24.31 19.06 -12.41
N GLY A 299 -24.36 20.35 -12.06
CA GLY A 299 -25.55 21.02 -11.53
C GLY A 299 -25.59 21.39 -10.05
N ASN A 300 -24.54 21.18 -9.22
CA ASN A 300 -24.55 21.72 -7.85
C ASN A 300 -23.18 22.29 -7.38
N PRO A 301 -22.92 23.58 -7.61
CA PRO A 301 -21.68 24.26 -7.23
C PRO A 301 -21.37 24.22 -5.72
N GLU A 302 -22.38 24.11 -4.86
CA GLU A 302 -22.22 24.09 -3.40
C GLU A 302 -21.46 22.86 -2.89
N LYS A 303 -21.49 21.75 -3.65
CA LYS A 303 -20.76 20.52 -3.30
C LYS A 303 -19.25 20.65 -3.49
N ILE A 304 -18.81 21.47 -4.45
CA ILE A 304 -17.39 21.75 -4.67
C ILE A 304 -16.86 22.60 -3.52
N THR A 305 -17.57 23.69 -3.18
CA THR A 305 -17.15 24.66 -2.16
C THR A 305 -17.01 24.04 -0.77
N ASN A 306 -17.74 22.97 -0.48
CA ASN A 306 -17.63 22.23 0.78
C ASN A 306 -16.37 21.37 0.88
N VAL A 307 -15.69 21.05 -0.24
CA VAL A 307 -14.49 20.19 -0.25
C VAL A 307 -13.24 20.95 -0.70
N MET A 308 -13.37 21.88 -1.66
CA MET A 308 -12.29 22.73 -2.14
C MET A 308 -12.78 24.16 -2.35
N SER A 309 -12.00 25.14 -1.88
CA SER A 309 -12.27 26.54 -2.20
C SER A 309 -12.02 26.82 -3.70
N PRO A 310 -12.72 27.80 -4.31
CA PRO A 310 -12.45 28.22 -5.69
C PRO A 310 -10.97 28.59 -5.93
N GLN A 311 -10.34 29.23 -4.95
CA GLN A 311 -8.93 29.60 -4.99
C GLN A 311 -8.02 28.37 -5.06
N SER A 312 -8.31 27.33 -4.27
CA SER A 312 -7.55 26.07 -4.31
C SER A 312 -7.66 25.35 -5.65
N ILE A 313 -8.78 25.51 -6.36
CA ILE A 313 -8.97 24.95 -7.71
C ILE A 313 -8.14 25.75 -8.72
N GLU A 314 -8.16 27.08 -8.65
CA GLU A 314 -7.35 27.93 -9.51
C GLU A 314 -5.85 27.66 -9.35
N GLU A 315 -5.38 27.54 -8.10
CA GLU A 315 -4.00 27.18 -7.78
C GLU A 315 -3.63 25.79 -8.34
N ALA A 316 -4.54 24.81 -8.22
CA ALA A 316 -4.33 23.48 -8.76
C ALA A 316 -4.21 23.49 -10.29
N VAL A 317 -5.09 24.21 -10.98
CA VAL A 317 -5.07 24.35 -12.45
C VAL A 317 -3.80 25.08 -12.90
N LYS A 318 -3.43 26.16 -12.22
CA LYS A 318 -2.20 26.91 -12.50
C LYS A 318 -0.97 26.02 -12.36
N LEU A 319 -0.90 25.19 -11.31
CA LEU A 319 0.20 24.25 -11.11
C LEU A 319 0.27 23.22 -12.25
N LEU A 320 -0.85 22.63 -12.63
CA LEU A 320 -0.91 21.66 -13.74
C LEU A 320 -0.40 22.28 -15.06
N LEU A 321 -0.88 23.48 -15.40
CA LEU A 321 -0.53 24.16 -16.65
C LEU A 321 0.93 24.65 -16.67
N THR A 322 1.50 25.01 -15.53
CA THR A 322 2.85 25.60 -15.47
C THR A 322 3.95 24.60 -15.16
N ARG A 323 3.65 23.46 -14.52
CA ARG A 323 4.67 22.50 -14.05
C ARG A 323 4.52 21.09 -14.59
N PHE A 324 3.30 20.61 -14.83
CA PHE A 324 3.07 19.20 -15.19
C PHE A 324 2.75 18.98 -16.67
N ILE A 325 2.22 19.99 -17.37
CA ILE A 325 1.89 19.92 -18.80
C ILE A 325 3.07 20.28 -19.71
N PRO A 326 3.91 21.30 -19.40
CA PRO A 326 5.04 21.63 -20.25
C PRO A 326 6.05 20.47 -20.32
N LEU A 327 6.62 20.24 -21.51
CA LEU A 327 7.70 19.28 -21.69
C LEU A 327 8.91 19.69 -20.85
N THR A 328 9.52 18.73 -20.16
CA THR A 328 10.75 19.00 -19.41
C THR A 328 11.93 19.17 -20.37
N PRO A 329 13.02 19.86 -19.96
CA PRO A 329 14.23 19.93 -20.77
C PRO A 329 14.78 18.55 -21.16
N ALA A 330 14.63 17.54 -20.28
CA ALA A 330 15.01 16.16 -20.57
C ALA A 330 14.11 15.52 -21.64
N ASP A 331 12.80 15.83 -21.66
CA ASP A 331 11.90 15.38 -22.73
C ASP A 331 12.25 16.04 -24.07
N LEU A 332 12.68 17.32 -24.05
CA LEU A 332 13.11 18.04 -25.25
C LEU A 332 14.46 17.52 -25.77
N GLU A 333 15.37 17.17 -24.87
CA GLU A 333 16.65 16.55 -25.22
C GLU A 333 16.45 15.13 -25.76
N LYS A 334 15.60 14.33 -25.12
CA LYS A 334 15.21 13.01 -25.63
C LYS A 334 14.51 13.11 -26.98
N TRP A 335 13.61 14.08 -27.15
CA TRP A 335 13.00 14.38 -28.45
C TRP A 335 14.07 14.72 -29.50
N SER A 336 15.03 15.57 -29.15
CA SER A 336 16.11 15.98 -30.06
C SER A 336 17.03 14.82 -30.45
N ASN A 337 17.23 13.86 -29.55
CA ASN A 337 18.16 12.74 -29.74
C ASN A 337 17.50 11.52 -30.40
N ASP A 338 16.27 11.18 -30.04
CA ASP A 338 15.51 10.05 -30.59
C ASP A 338 13.99 10.34 -30.55
N PRO A 339 13.44 10.99 -31.60
CA PRO A 339 12.02 11.36 -31.63
C PRO A 339 11.08 10.16 -31.79
N GLU A 340 11.56 9.02 -32.31
CA GLU A 340 10.74 7.82 -32.52
C GLU A 340 10.52 7.04 -31.21
N GLU A 341 11.54 6.94 -30.36
CA GLU A 341 11.43 6.28 -29.04
C GLU A 341 10.44 7.01 -28.11
N LEU A 342 10.37 8.34 -28.21
CA LEU A 342 9.45 9.18 -27.44
C LEU A 342 7.99 9.00 -27.89
N GLY A 343 7.76 8.69 -29.18
CA GLY A 343 6.44 8.34 -29.70
C GLY A 343 5.96 6.95 -29.27
N ASN A 344 6.89 6.00 -29.08
CA ASN A 344 6.58 4.61 -28.73
C ASN A 344 6.37 4.35 -27.23
N THR A 345 6.66 5.33 -26.36
CA THR A 345 6.57 5.20 -24.90
C THR A 345 5.33 5.87 -24.29
N ARG A 346 4.41 6.42 -25.10
CA ARG A 346 3.16 7.06 -24.63
C ARG A 346 1.96 6.12 -24.54
#